data_AF-A0A356WEH7-F1
#
_entry.id   AF-A0A356WEH7-F1
#
_cell.length_a   1.000
_cell.length_b   1.000
_cell.length_c   1.000
_cell.angle_alpha   90.00
_cell.angle_beta   90.00
_cell.angle_gamma   90.00
#
_symmetry.space_group_name_H-M   'P 1'
#
loop_
_entity.id
_entity.type
_entity.pdbx_description
1 polymer ?
#
loop_
_entity_poly.entity_id
_entity_poly.type
_entity_poly.pdbx_seq_one_letter_code
_entity_poly.pdbx_strand_id
1 'polypeptide(L)'
;INKSDRPGADQTQRDLEQMLELSEIASGAWRPMIVRTTGTTGEGVAELWQAITAHREHSTKDGSLAKRREQRLRNELRAIIERRLEDRAREVCTGARWDAIQNEVLSHLRDPLDAADEMLAGIL
;
A
#
# COMPACT_ATOMS: atom_id res chain seq x y z
N ILE A 1 12.19 -7.76 -16.03
CA ILE A 1 12.26 -6.72 -17.08
C ILE A 1 11.37 -7.17 -18.22
N ASN A 2 10.19 -6.57 -18.35
CA ASN A 2 9.28 -6.87 -19.46
C ASN A 2 9.72 -6.11 -20.73
N LYS A 3 9.30 -6.59 -21.91
CA LYS A 3 9.70 -6.12 -23.25
C LYS A 3 11.21 -6.27 -23.47
N SER A 4 11.75 -7.41 -23.07
CA SER A 4 13.19 -7.68 -23.13
C SER A 4 13.76 -7.81 -24.55
N ASP A 5 12.87 -7.87 -25.55
CA ASP A 5 13.13 -7.77 -26.98
C ASP A 5 13.53 -6.36 -27.44
N ARG A 6 13.27 -5.33 -26.62
CA ARG A 6 13.52 -3.92 -26.99
C ARG A 6 14.95 -3.47 -26.66
N PRO A 7 15.50 -2.53 -27.45
CA PRO A 7 16.76 -1.86 -27.10
C PRO A 7 16.70 -1.26 -25.69
N GLY A 8 17.79 -1.40 -24.94
CA GLY A 8 17.89 -0.91 -23.56
C GLY A 8 17.58 -1.95 -22.48
N ALA A 9 16.97 -3.09 -22.82
CA ALA A 9 16.71 -4.15 -21.84
C ALA A 9 17.99 -4.68 -21.16
N ASP A 10 19.08 -4.83 -21.91
CA ASP A 10 20.38 -5.25 -21.39
C ASP A 10 20.98 -4.21 -20.43
N GLN A 11 20.80 -2.92 -20.73
CA GLN A 11 21.28 -1.85 -19.87
C GLN A 11 20.50 -1.85 -18.55
N THR A 12 19.17 -1.91 -18.60
CA THR A 12 18.32 -2.02 -17.41
C THR A 12 18.70 -3.22 -16.55
N GLN A 13 19.05 -4.35 -17.16
CA GLN A 13 19.50 -5.53 -16.41
C GLN A 13 20.79 -5.24 -15.64
N ARG A 14 21.81 -4.69 -16.31
CA ARG A 14 23.08 -4.33 -15.66
C ARG A 14 22.88 -3.32 -14.53
N ASP A 15 22.02 -2.32 -14.74
CA ASP A 15 21.74 -1.30 -13.73
C ASP A 15 21.08 -1.93 -12.49
N LEU A 16 20.11 -2.84 -12.68
CA LEU A 16 19.47 -3.57 -11.58
C LEU A 16 20.44 -4.51 -10.86
N GLU A 17 21.33 -5.19 -11.59
CA GLU A 17 22.37 -6.04 -11.01
C GLU A 17 23.31 -5.23 -10.11
N GLN A 18 23.78 -4.07 -10.60
CA GLN A 18 24.62 -3.16 -9.83
C GLN A 18 23.89 -2.63 -8.58
N MET A 19 22.61 -2.25 -8.69
CA MET A 19 21.82 -1.82 -7.53
C MET A 19 21.70 -2.93 -6.47
N LEU A 20 21.54 -4.19 -6.89
CA LEU A 20 21.49 -5.33 -5.96
C LEU A 20 22.85 -5.62 -5.32
N GLU A 21 23.96 -5.38 -6.02
CA GLU A 21 25.31 -5.50 -5.47
C GLU A 21 25.62 -4.41 -4.44
N LEU A 22 25.13 -3.19 -4.66
CA LEU A 22 25.27 -2.07 -3.73
C LEU A 22 24.33 -2.18 -2.51
N SER A 23 23.34 -3.07 -2.57
CA SER A 23 22.38 -3.27 -1.48
C SER A 23 22.98 -4.15 -0.38
N GLU A 24 22.90 -3.72 0.88
CA GLU A 24 23.27 -4.55 2.04
C GLU A 24 22.23 -5.64 2.29
N ILE A 25 22.32 -6.74 1.53
CA ILE A 25 21.48 -7.92 1.72
C ILE A 25 22.12 -8.79 2.80
N ALA A 26 21.48 -8.86 3.96
CA ALA A 26 21.96 -9.66 5.09
C ALA A 26 22.19 -11.13 4.70
N SER A 27 23.17 -11.77 5.33
CA SER A 27 23.44 -13.20 5.12
C SER A 27 22.17 -14.02 5.42
N GLY A 28 21.77 -14.85 4.47
CA GLY A 28 20.56 -15.66 4.56
C GLY A 28 19.25 -14.96 4.17
N ALA A 29 19.28 -13.66 3.84
CA ALA A 29 18.12 -12.97 3.29
C ALA A 29 17.91 -13.31 1.79
N TRP A 30 16.66 -13.21 1.34
CA TRP A 30 16.32 -13.43 -0.07
C TRP A 30 16.97 -12.38 -0.97
N ARG A 31 17.81 -12.83 -1.92
CA ARG A 31 18.31 -11.98 -3.01
C ARG A 31 17.34 -12.08 -4.20
N PRO A 32 16.71 -10.97 -4.63
CA PRO A 32 15.81 -10.97 -5.77
C PRO A 32 16.49 -11.45 -7.07
N MET A 33 15.79 -12.29 -7.84
CA MET A 33 16.21 -12.67 -9.18
C MET A 33 15.72 -11.65 -10.21
N ILE A 34 16.59 -11.26 -11.14
CA ILE A 34 16.22 -10.40 -12.27
C ILE A 34 15.85 -11.31 -13.44
N VAL A 35 14.57 -11.36 -13.77
CA VAL A 35 14.04 -12.19 -14.88
C VAL A 35 13.64 -11.29 -16.05
N ARG A 36 14.06 -11.65 -17.25
CA ARG A 36 13.65 -11.00 -18.51
C ARG A 36 12.38 -11.65 -19.02
N THR A 37 11.45 -10.85 -19.53
CA THR A 37 10.20 -11.36 -20.10
C THR A 37 9.77 -10.53 -21.31
N THR A 38 9.07 -11.17 -22.23
CA THR A 38 8.40 -10.50 -23.35
C THR A 38 6.92 -10.88 -23.31
N GLY A 39 6.08 -10.01 -22.73
CA GLY A 39 4.68 -10.32 -22.48
C GLY A 39 3.85 -10.67 -23.73
N THR A 40 4.25 -10.18 -24.90
CA THR A 40 3.58 -10.47 -26.18
C THR A 40 3.90 -11.84 -26.74
N THR A 41 5.07 -12.40 -26.43
CA THR A 41 5.52 -13.72 -26.94
C THR A 41 5.44 -14.81 -25.87
N GLY A 42 5.35 -14.43 -24.59
CA GLY A 42 5.40 -15.36 -23.46
C GLY A 42 6.82 -15.81 -23.08
N GLU A 43 7.85 -15.28 -23.73
CA GLU A 43 9.24 -15.55 -23.39
C GLU A 43 9.54 -15.12 -21.94
N GLY A 44 10.27 -15.95 -21.20
CA GLY A 44 10.67 -15.67 -19.82
C GLY A 44 9.59 -15.94 -18.76
N VAL A 45 8.37 -16.34 -19.17
CA VAL A 45 7.26 -16.56 -18.23
C VAL A 45 7.50 -17.78 -17.34
N ALA A 46 8.12 -18.84 -17.87
CA ALA A 46 8.43 -20.03 -17.10
C ALA A 46 9.49 -19.73 -16.02
N GLU A 47 10.53 -18.99 -16.38
CA GLU A 47 11.58 -18.51 -15.48
C GLU A 47 11.01 -17.56 -14.43
N LEU A 48 10.09 -16.68 -14.82
CA LEU A 48 9.39 -15.79 -13.88
C LEU A 48 8.58 -16.61 -12.87
N TRP A 49 7.87 -17.62 -13.33
CA TRP A 49 7.09 -18.49 -12.44
C TRP A 49 8.00 -19.23 -11.45
N GLN A 50 9.12 -19.78 -11.91
CA GLN A 50 10.11 -20.41 -11.04
C GLN A 50 10.66 -19.43 -10.00
N ALA A 51 10.93 -18.18 -10.39
CA ALA A 51 11.40 -17.16 -9.47
C ALA A 51 10.37 -16.82 -8.40
N ILE A 52 9.09 -16.73 -8.77
CA ILE A 52 7.97 -16.50 -7.85
C ILE A 52 7.84 -17.67 -6.86
N THR A 53 7.88 -18.91 -7.33
CA THR A 53 7.72 -20.09 -6.47
C THR A 53 8.90 -20.22 -5.51
N ALA A 54 10.12 -20.01 -5.96
CA ALA A 54 11.31 -20.05 -5.09
C ALA A 54 11.26 -18.96 -3.99
N HIS A 55 10.84 -17.74 -4.33
CA HIS A 55 10.65 -16.69 -3.31
C HIS A 55 9.55 -17.05 -2.31
N ARG A 56 8.45 -17.66 -2.78
CA ARG A 56 7.36 -18.13 -1.91
C ARG A 56 7.86 -19.20 -0.95
N GLU A 57 8.63 -20.17 -1.42
CA GLU A 57 9.21 -21.23 -0.59
C GLU A 57 10.14 -20.65 0.47
N HIS A 58 11.09 -19.79 0.08
CA HIS A 58 11.98 -19.11 1.02
C HIS A 58 11.20 -18.33 2.07
N SER A 59 10.26 -17.48 1.63
CA SER A 59 9.45 -16.65 2.51
C SER A 59 8.51 -17.45 3.43
N THR A 60 8.17 -18.67 3.03
CA THR A 60 7.37 -19.58 3.87
C THR A 60 8.26 -20.21 4.92
N LYS A 61 9.46 -20.66 4.52
CA LYS A 61 10.44 -21.32 5.38
C LYS A 61 10.98 -20.38 6.46
N ASP A 62 11.24 -19.12 6.13
CA ASP A 62 11.74 -18.11 7.08
C ASP A 62 10.62 -17.43 7.91
N GLY A 63 9.35 -17.76 7.65
CA GLY A 63 8.17 -17.20 8.31
C GLY A 63 7.82 -15.75 7.94
N SER A 64 8.59 -15.10 7.06
CA SER A 64 8.36 -13.71 6.63
C SER A 64 7.03 -13.55 5.87
N LEU A 65 6.57 -14.58 5.16
CA LEU A 65 5.28 -14.56 4.46
C LEU A 65 4.11 -14.44 5.44
N ALA A 66 4.12 -15.22 6.53
CA ALA A 66 3.08 -15.19 7.54
C ALA A 66 3.06 -13.82 8.26
N LYS A 67 4.23 -13.33 8.68
CA LYS A 67 4.38 -12.00 9.31
C LYS A 67 3.86 -10.88 8.41
N ARG A 68 4.23 -10.87 7.11
CA ARG A 68 3.73 -9.87 6.14
C ARG A 68 2.23 -9.96 5.91
N ARG A 69 1.62 -11.15 5.99
CA ARG A 69 0.17 -11.32 5.87
C ARG A 69 -0.56 -10.82 7.10
N GLU A 70 -0.07 -11.14 8.29
CA GLU A 70 -0.61 -10.63 9.54
C GLU A 70 -0.57 -9.10 9.58
N GLN A 71 0.57 -8.49 9.25
CA GLN A 71 0.68 -7.04 9.21
C GLN A 71 -0.26 -6.40 8.18
N ARG A 72 -0.42 -7.04 7.00
CA ARG A 72 -1.39 -6.57 5.99
C ARG A 72 -2.81 -6.61 6.52
N LEU A 73 -3.23 -7.69 7.16
CA LEU A 73 -4.58 -7.80 7.74
C LEU A 73 -4.81 -6.77 8.86
N ARG A 74 -3.81 -6.55 9.73
CA ARG A 74 -3.86 -5.50 10.76
C ARG A 74 -4.03 -4.10 10.15
N ASN A 75 -3.29 -3.82 9.08
CA ASN A 75 -3.38 -2.54 8.37
C ASN A 75 -4.71 -2.39 7.63
N GLU A 76 -5.18 -3.45 6.99
CA GLU A 76 -6.46 -3.48 6.27
C GLU A 76 -7.64 -3.24 7.23
N LEU A 77 -7.67 -3.94 8.37
CA LEU A 77 -8.69 -3.71 9.39
C LEU A 77 -8.69 -2.26 9.87
N ARG A 78 -7.50 -1.69 10.12
CA ARG A 78 -7.37 -0.28 10.51
C ARG A 78 -7.89 0.65 9.42
N ALA A 79 -7.47 0.46 8.18
CA ALA A 79 -7.90 1.27 7.05
C ALA A 79 -9.42 1.19 6.84
N ILE A 80 -10.04 0.01 7.05
CA ILE A 80 -11.49 -0.15 7.00
C ILE A 80 -12.18 0.68 8.09
N ILE A 81 -11.66 0.63 9.33
CA ILE A 81 -12.22 1.40 10.46
C ILE A 81 -12.09 2.91 10.19
N GLU A 82 -10.88 3.36 9.81
CA GLU A 82 -10.60 4.76 9.48
C GLU A 82 -11.52 5.25 8.36
N ARG A 83 -11.69 4.44 7.29
CA ARG A 83 -12.56 4.81 6.17
C ARG A 83 -14.03 4.92 6.60
N ARG A 84 -14.51 4.00 7.43
CA ARG A 84 -15.88 4.05 7.96
C ARG A 84 -16.10 5.27 8.84
N LEU A 85 -15.13 5.62 9.68
CA LEU A 85 -15.19 6.83 10.51
C LEU A 85 -15.15 8.09 9.63
N GLU A 86 -14.33 8.11 8.57
CA GLU A 86 -14.29 9.22 7.60
C GLU A 86 -15.64 9.38 6.89
N ASP A 87 -16.22 8.29 6.38
CA ASP A 87 -17.51 8.30 5.70
C ASP A 87 -18.62 8.79 6.65
N ARG A 88 -18.64 8.31 7.90
CA ARG A 88 -19.60 8.73 8.92
C ARG A 88 -19.43 10.19 9.35
N ALA A 89 -18.19 10.67 9.45
CA ALA A 89 -17.89 12.09 9.69
C ALA A 89 -18.39 12.97 8.54
N ARG A 90 -18.27 12.52 7.29
CA ARG A 90 -18.84 13.23 6.14
C ARG A 90 -20.35 13.30 6.18
N GLU A 91 -21.03 12.23 6.64
CA GLU A 91 -22.49 12.22 6.77
C GLU A 91 -23.00 13.27 7.76
N VAL A 92 -22.37 13.41 8.93
CA VAL A 92 -22.83 14.40 9.92
C VAL A 92 -22.56 15.84 9.49
N CYS A 93 -21.56 16.07 8.63
CA CYS A 93 -21.28 17.39 8.05
C CYS A 93 -22.25 17.76 6.91
N THR A 94 -23.52 17.37 7.01
CA THR A 94 -24.57 17.68 6.04
C THR A 94 -25.89 18.02 6.74
N GLY A 95 -26.77 18.74 6.04
CA GLY A 95 -28.13 19.04 6.49
C GLY A 95 -28.25 20.25 7.41
N ALA A 96 -29.49 20.55 7.82
CA ALA A 96 -29.83 21.82 8.46
C ALA A 96 -29.12 22.08 9.80
N ARG A 97 -28.81 21.03 10.59
CA ARG A 97 -28.07 21.20 11.86
C ARG A 97 -26.62 21.60 11.60
N TRP A 98 -25.98 20.97 10.63
CA TRP A 98 -24.63 21.33 10.20
C TRP A 98 -24.59 22.78 9.70
N ASP A 99 -25.52 23.18 8.84
CA ASP A 99 -25.59 24.54 8.31
C ASP A 99 -25.76 25.58 9.44
N ALA A 100 -26.58 25.29 10.45
CA ALA A 100 -26.77 26.16 11.61
C ALA A 100 -25.49 26.32 12.43
N ILE A 101 -24.83 25.21 12.77
CA ILE A 101 -23.55 25.22 13.52
C ILE A 101 -22.46 25.93 12.72
N GLN A 102 -22.38 25.69 11.41
CA GLN A 102 -21.41 26.35 10.55
C GLN A 102 -21.60 27.87 10.55
N ASN A 103 -22.85 28.35 10.53
CA ASN A 103 -23.15 29.78 10.64
C ASN A 103 -22.79 30.36 12.01
N GLU A 104 -23.04 29.64 13.10
CA GLU A 104 -22.64 30.04 14.46
C GLU A 104 -21.11 30.20 14.57
N VAL A 105 -20.34 29.26 13.99
CA VAL A 105 -18.88 29.31 13.97
C VAL A 105 -18.37 30.48 13.11
N LEU A 106 -18.90 30.66 11.89
CA LEU A 106 -18.52 31.77 11.00
C LEU A 106 -18.83 33.14 11.61
N SER A 107 -19.90 33.24 12.40
CA SER A 107 -20.27 34.46 13.14
C SER A 107 -19.53 34.61 14.47
N HIS A 108 -18.59 33.72 14.80
CA HIS A 108 -17.80 33.73 16.04
C HIS A 108 -18.66 33.63 17.32
N LEU A 109 -19.89 33.10 17.18
CA LEU A 109 -20.79 32.84 18.31
C LEU A 109 -20.48 31.51 19.00
N ARG A 110 -19.70 30.65 18.33
CA ARG A 110 -19.31 29.34 18.84
C ARG A 110 -17.88 29.00 18.45
N ASP A 111 -17.16 28.36 19.37
CA ASP A 111 -15.82 27.86 19.12
C ASP A 111 -15.85 26.65 18.15
N PRO A 112 -14.94 26.57 17.16
CA PRO A 112 -14.87 25.46 16.22
C PRO A 112 -14.67 24.07 16.86
N LEU A 113 -13.95 23.96 17.98
CA LEU A 113 -13.71 22.67 18.64
C LEU A 113 -14.99 22.18 19.34
N ASP A 114 -15.67 23.06 20.07
CA ASP A 114 -16.96 22.74 20.71
C ASP A 114 -18.05 22.39 19.67
N ALA A 115 -17.99 23.01 18.49
CA ALA A 115 -18.86 22.66 17.37
C ALA A 115 -18.53 21.26 16.81
N ALA A 116 -17.25 20.93 16.65
CA ALA A 116 -16.82 19.62 16.18
C ALA A 116 -17.19 18.50 17.17
N ASP A 117 -16.99 18.72 18.46
CA ASP A 117 -17.34 17.74 19.51
C ASP A 117 -18.85 17.43 19.51
N GLU A 118 -19.71 18.44 19.32
CA GLU A 118 -21.15 18.19 19.18
C GLU A 118 -21.47 17.36 17.93
N MET A 119 -20.86 17.69 16.77
CA MET A 119 -21.12 16.95 15.54
C MET A 119 -20.64 15.49 15.63
N LEU A 120 -19.53 15.25 16.34
CA LEU A 120 -18.95 13.92 16.54
C LEU A 120 -19.68 13.09 17.60
N ALA A 121 -20.42 13.72 18.53
CA ALA A 121 -21.21 13.01 19.54
C ALA A 121 -22.29 12.08 18.94
N GLY A 122 -22.70 12.29 17.69
CA GLY A 122 -23.60 11.39 16.95
C GLY A 122 -22.92 10.21 16.25
N ILE A 123 -21.60 10.07 16.41
CA ILE A 123 -20.73 9.10 15.72
C ILE A 123 -20.02 8.16 16.70
N LEU A 124 -19.55 8.70 17.84
CA LEU A 124 -18.84 7.97 18.90
C LEU A 124 -19.80 7.35 19.92
#